data_AF-A0A1J5N0Q9-F1
#
_entry.id   AF-A0A1J5N0Q9-F1
#
_cell.length_a   1.000
_cell.length_b   1.000
_cell.length_c   1.000
_cell.angle_alpha   90.00
_cell.angle_beta   90.00
_cell.angle_gamma   90.00
#
_symmetry.space_group_name_H-M   'P 1'
#
loop_
_entity.id
_entity.type
_entity.pdbx_description
1 polymer ?
#
loop_
_entity_poly.entity_id
_entity_poly.type
_entity_poly.pdbx_seq_one_letter_code
_entity_poly.pdbx_strand_id
1 'polypeptide(L)'
;MNPQEPISSVAAQFDRLIALLFPGMSPENLRTTGAALLGLLVLVLLFLGVRLLRRPAHNSPSTRTGIPRSLQQKGVVVDVLAGPDDESVAVRCVITAVKSNRVQCEIIERLDVIRTRPGSELVCVFAPMKTRNGRINSFTATLTESDRDGRRADRLVLAGPNDYALIPRRKHQRKRVADQQFIRVKLWTASPRTSELAFEDAAPQIGVNSFASDEPEQSANAVINISDGGLGLSVLNRLIPETCAVSTPVVINLFMFNFREKTFKPYWYAGEIRTLEEGRPGFTRMGIEFTATAGVDRNTGRLDWINL
;
A
#
# COMPACT_ATOMS: atom_id res chain seq x y z
N MET A 1 66.84 12.16 32.93
CA MET A 1 65.76 12.22 33.95
C MET A 1 64.88 11.00 33.76
N ASN A 2 64.79 10.15 34.78
CA ASN A 2 64.10 8.87 34.67
C ASN A 2 62.59 9.09 34.89
N PRO A 3 61.71 8.85 33.89
CA PRO A 3 60.26 9.10 34.00
C PRO A 3 59.54 8.19 35.02
N GLN A 4 60.26 7.26 35.65
CA GLN A 4 59.72 6.37 36.68
C GLN A 4 59.51 7.05 38.04
N GLU A 5 60.31 8.06 38.40
CA GLU A 5 60.19 8.77 39.68
C GLU A 5 58.85 9.53 39.88
N PRO A 6 58.33 10.29 38.88
CA PRO A 6 57.05 10.99 39.06
C PRO A 6 55.86 10.02 39.11
N ILE A 7 55.94 8.86 38.45
CA ILE A 7 54.84 7.87 38.46
C ILE A 7 54.75 7.19 39.84
N SER A 8 55.90 6.85 40.44
CA SER A 8 55.94 6.26 41.78
C SER A 8 55.46 7.22 42.88
N SER A 9 55.74 8.53 42.75
CA SER A 9 55.33 9.51 43.76
C SER A 9 53.81 9.79 43.70
N VAL A 10 53.22 9.81 42.51
CA VAL A 10 51.77 9.94 42.32
C VAL A 10 51.04 8.71 42.85
N ALA A 11 51.55 7.49 42.59
CA ALA A 11 50.97 6.26 43.12
C ALA A 11 50.95 6.27 44.67
N ALA A 12 52.06 6.65 45.29
CA ALA A 12 52.16 6.73 46.76
C ALA A 12 51.24 7.79 47.37
N GLN A 13 51.03 8.93 46.70
CA GLN A 13 50.05 9.93 47.13
C GLN A 13 48.61 9.42 46.99
N PHE A 14 48.32 8.67 45.92
CA PHE A 14 47.01 8.08 45.69
C PHE A 14 46.68 7.02 46.76
N ASP A 15 47.65 6.17 47.11
CA ASP A 15 47.50 5.16 48.17
C ASP A 15 47.24 5.80 49.54
N ARG A 16 47.92 6.91 49.87
CA ARG A 16 47.65 7.67 51.10
C ARG A 16 46.25 8.27 51.12
N LEU A 17 45.78 8.79 49.98
CA LEU A 17 44.46 9.40 49.86
C LEU A 17 43.35 8.35 49.97
N ILE A 18 43.56 7.18 49.38
CA ILE A 18 42.67 6.01 49.53
C ILE A 18 42.62 5.56 50.99
N ALA A 19 43.78 5.44 51.66
CA ALA A 19 43.85 5.02 53.05
C ALA A 19 43.14 6.01 54.00
N LEU A 20 43.16 7.31 53.69
CA LEU A 20 42.45 8.35 54.45
C LEU A 20 40.93 8.31 54.23
N LEU A 21 40.48 8.08 52.99
CA LEU A 21 39.04 8.08 52.66
C LEU A 21 38.35 6.79 53.06
N PHE A 22 39.07 5.67 53.13
CA PHE A 22 38.52 4.34 53.37
C PHE A 22 39.33 3.55 54.41
N PRO A 23 39.42 4.04 55.66
CA PRO A 23 40.20 3.37 56.69
C PRO A 23 39.64 1.97 56.97
N GLY A 24 40.52 0.97 56.94
CA GLY A 24 40.18 -0.43 57.29
C GLY A 24 39.72 -1.31 56.13
N MET A 25 39.65 -0.80 54.88
CA MET A 25 39.43 -1.67 53.71
C MET A 25 40.74 -2.21 53.16
N SER A 26 40.78 -3.52 52.89
CA SER A 26 41.92 -4.13 52.21
C SER A 26 42.04 -3.58 50.77
N PRO A 27 43.26 -3.45 50.23
CA PRO A 27 43.48 -2.98 48.86
C PRO A 27 42.74 -3.83 47.80
N GLU A 28 42.56 -5.12 48.08
CA GLU A 28 41.80 -6.04 47.23
C GLU A 28 40.32 -5.67 47.17
N ASN A 29 39.70 -5.33 48.31
CA ASN A 29 38.30 -4.92 48.37
C ASN A 29 38.06 -3.57 47.68
N LEU A 30 39.02 -2.66 47.74
CA LEU A 30 38.97 -1.39 47.02
C LEU A 30 39.02 -1.59 45.50
N ARG A 31 39.88 -2.50 45.02
CA ARG A 31 39.97 -2.83 43.59
C ARG A 31 38.70 -3.50 43.07
N THR A 32 38.14 -4.45 43.82
CA THR A 32 36.90 -5.12 43.41
C THR A 32 35.70 -4.18 43.44
N THR A 33 35.60 -3.32 44.46
CA THR A 33 34.55 -2.30 44.56
C THR A 33 34.65 -1.26 43.43
N GLY A 34 35.87 -0.81 43.13
CA GLY A 34 36.13 0.10 42.02
C GLY A 34 35.78 -0.50 40.66
N ALA A 35 36.15 -1.77 40.44
CA ALA A 35 35.79 -2.50 39.22
C ALA A 35 34.28 -2.69 39.08
N ALA A 36 33.58 -2.99 40.19
CA ALA A 36 32.13 -3.11 40.20
C ALA A 36 31.42 -1.79 39.86
N LEU A 37 31.90 -0.66 40.41
CA LEU A 37 31.36 0.67 40.12
C LEU A 37 31.58 1.07 38.66
N LEU A 38 32.76 0.79 38.10
CA LEU A 38 33.04 1.05 36.68
C LEU A 38 32.17 0.18 35.77
N GLY A 39 31.98 -1.10 36.12
CA GLY A 39 31.07 -2.00 35.40
C GLY A 39 29.62 -1.48 35.39
N LEU A 40 29.13 -1.02 36.55
CA LEU A 40 27.80 -0.42 36.67
C LEU A 40 27.66 0.84 35.80
N LEU A 41 28.68 1.72 35.82
CA LEU A 41 28.70 2.95 35.04
C LEU A 41 28.62 2.66 33.52
N VAL A 42 29.41 1.70 33.04
CA VAL A 42 29.39 1.28 31.63
C VAL A 42 28.01 0.76 31.24
N LEU A 43 27.35 -0.01 32.11
CA LEU A 43 26.03 -0.57 31.85
C LEU A 43 24.95 0.53 31.78
N VAL A 44 25.03 1.54 32.66
CA VAL A 44 24.14 2.72 32.64
C VAL A 44 24.35 3.52 31.34
N LEU A 45 25.60 3.80 30.96
CA LEU A 45 25.91 4.52 29.73
C LEU A 45 25.48 3.76 28.47
N LEU A 46 25.65 2.44 28.45
CA LEU A 46 25.14 1.58 27.38
C LEU A 46 23.61 1.67 27.28
N PHE A 47 22.90 1.60 28.40
CA PHE A 47 21.44 1.70 28.43
C PHE A 47 20.95 3.07 27.93
N LEU A 48 21.61 4.15 28.34
CA LEU A 48 21.36 5.50 27.83
C LEU A 48 21.64 5.61 26.33
N GLY A 49 22.75 5.06 25.85
CA GLY A 49 23.11 5.01 24.44
C GLY A 49 22.10 4.25 23.60
N VAL A 50 21.67 3.07 24.05
CA VAL A 50 20.62 2.27 23.40
C VAL A 50 19.29 3.03 23.41
N ARG A 51 18.96 3.74 24.49
CA ARG A 51 17.73 4.54 24.59
C ARG A 51 17.75 5.75 23.66
N LEU A 52 18.91 6.37 23.46
CA LEU A 52 19.10 7.49 22.52
C LEU A 52 19.12 7.03 21.06
N LEU A 53 19.68 5.84 20.79
CA LEU A 53 19.72 5.23 19.45
C LEU A 53 18.39 4.60 19.03
N ARG A 54 17.59 4.15 20.00
CA ARG A 54 16.16 3.83 19.79
C ARG A 54 15.41 5.14 19.57
N ARG A 55 15.57 5.71 18.37
CA ARG A 55 14.66 6.74 17.86
C ARG A 55 13.24 6.24 18.13
N PRO A 56 12.40 7.02 18.83
CA PRO A 56 11.00 6.65 18.97
C PRO A 56 10.48 6.51 17.54
N ALA A 57 10.06 5.29 17.17
CA ALA A 57 9.38 5.08 15.91
C ALA A 57 8.23 6.07 15.92
N HIS A 58 8.30 7.06 15.03
CA HIS A 58 7.44 8.24 14.99
C HIS A 58 6.06 7.84 14.44
N ASN A 59 5.44 6.83 15.06
CA ASN A 59 4.09 6.38 14.84
C ASN A 59 3.16 7.03 15.88
N SER A 60 3.48 8.25 16.31
CA SER A 60 2.52 9.10 17.01
C SER A 60 1.31 9.24 16.08
N PRO A 61 0.11 8.81 16.49
CA PRO A 61 -1.06 8.97 15.65
C PRO A 61 -1.22 10.46 15.34
N SER A 62 -1.12 10.83 14.05
CA SER A 62 -1.26 12.21 13.64
C SER A 62 -2.60 12.72 14.15
N THR A 63 -2.57 13.77 14.98
CA THR A 63 -3.76 14.55 15.27
C THR A 63 -4.34 15.05 13.95
N ARG A 64 -5.67 15.21 13.85
CA ARG A 64 -6.32 15.60 12.59
C ARG A 64 -5.67 16.87 11.97
N THR A 65 -5.22 17.80 12.79
CA THR A 65 -4.49 19.01 12.36
C THR A 65 -3.13 18.76 11.69
N GLY A 66 -2.50 17.61 11.91
CA GLY A 66 -1.18 17.26 11.38
C GLY A 66 -1.20 16.48 10.06
N ILE A 67 -2.38 16.15 9.52
CA ILE A 67 -2.49 15.27 8.35
C ILE A 67 -1.88 15.91 7.09
N PRO A 68 -2.20 17.16 6.69
CA PRO A 68 -1.58 17.78 5.52
C PRO A 68 -0.06 17.82 5.62
N ARG A 69 0.46 18.11 6.82
CA ARG A 69 1.91 18.13 7.07
C ARG A 69 2.53 16.74 6.96
N SER A 70 1.84 15.71 7.42
CA SER A 70 2.27 14.32 7.28
C SER A 70 2.27 13.86 5.82
N LEU A 71 1.27 14.26 5.04
CA LEU A 71 1.18 14.00 3.60
C LEU A 71 2.30 14.71 2.83
N GLN A 72 2.55 15.98 3.16
CA GLN A 72 3.67 16.77 2.62
C GLN A 72 5.03 16.09 2.88
N GLN A 73 5.33 15.76 4.14
CA GLN A 73 6.60 15.15 4.52
C GLN A 73 6.87 13.80 3.84
N LYS A 74 5.80 13.06 3.51
CA LYS A 74 5.88 11.75 2.87
C LYS A 74 5.79 11.81 1.34
N GLY A 75 5.55 13.00 0.76
CA GLY A 75 5.33 13.15 -0.69
C GLY A 75 4.15 12.31 -1.20
N VAL A 76 3.08 12.19 -0.41
CA VAL A 76 1.93 11.35 -0.78
C VAL A 76 1.14 12.04 -1.90
N VAL A 77 0.84 11.28 -2.95
CA VAL A 77 -0.06 11.71 -4.01
C VAL A 77 -1.49 11.83 -3.47
N VAL A 78 -2.09 12.97 -3.75
CA VAL A 78 -3.47 13.34 -3.41
C VAL A 78 -4.25 13.48 -4.70
N ASP A 79 -5.29 12.67 -4.83
CA ASP A 79 -6.30 12.74 -5.87
C ASP A 79 -7.33 13.83 -5.48
N VAL A 80 -7.60 14.78 -6.36
CA VAL A 80 -8.62 15.81 -6.18
C VAL A 80 -9.82 15.46 -7.05
N LEU A 81 -11.00 15.33 -6.44
CA LEU A 81 -12.22 15.00 -7.17
C LEU A 81 -12.72 16.19 -8.02
N ALA A 82 -13.39 15.89 -9.13
CA ALA A 82 -13.86 16.92 -10.07
C ALA A 82 -14.95 17.84 -9.49
N GLY A 83 -15.72 17.33 -8.53
CA GLY A 83 -16.79 18.05 -7.83
C GLY A 83 -17.09 17.41 -6.47
N PRO A 84 -17.92 18.05 -5.63
CA PRO A 84 -18.28 17.53 -4.30
C PRO A 84 -19.06 16.20 -4.36
N ASP A 85 -19.87 16.01 -5.41
CA ASP A 85 -20.69 14.81 -5.64
C ASP A 85 -20.15 13.92 -6.77
N ASP A 86 -18.94 14.22 -7.28
CA ASP A 86 -18.34 13.50 -8.39
C ASP A 86 -17.26 12.53 -7.87
N GLU A 87 -17.37 11.25 -8.20
CA GLU A 87 -16.36 10.25 -7.83
C GLU A 87 -15.14 10.26 -8.77
N SER A 88 -15.19 10.99 -9.87
CA SER A 88 -14.08 11.10 -10.82
C SER A 88 -12.96 11.99 -10.28
N VAL A 89 -11.73 11.55 -10.53
CA VAL A 89 -10.52 12.30 -10.18
C VAL A 89 -10.25 13.32 -11.29
N ALA A 90 -10.25 14.61 -10.97
CA ALA A 90 -9.86 15.64 -11.92
C ALA A 90 -8.34 15.76 -12.02
N VAL A 91 -7.64 15.86 -10.90
CA VAL A 91 -6.18 16.02 -10.91
C VAL A 91 -5.52 15.21 -9.81
N ARG A 92 -4.27 14.82 -10.06
CA ARG A 92 -3.37 14.33 -9.03
C ARG A 92 -2.37 15.40 -8.68
N CYS A 93 -2.13 15.57 -7.40
CA CYS A 93 -1.22 16.58 -6.89
C CYS A 93 -0.42 16.07 -5.70
N VAL A 94 0.66 16.77 -5.37
CA VAL A 94 1.43 16.56 -4.15
C VAL A 94 1.39 17.83 -3.31
N ILE A 95 1.26 17.69 -2.00
CA ILE A 95 1.32 18.83 -1.09
C ILE A 95 2.77 19.28 -0.97
N THR A 96 3.07 20.50 -1.40
CA THR A 96 4.44 21.06 -1.36
C THR A 96 4.65 21.98 -0.18
N ALA A 97 3.59 22.66 0.29
CA ALA A 97 3.67 23.52 1.46
C ALA A 97 2.38 23.50 2.30
N VAL A 98 2.54 23.54 3.62
CA VAL A 98 1.45 23.70 4.59
C VAL A 98 1.81 24.86 5.51
N LYS A 99 1.01 25.93 5.50
CA LYS A 99 1.19 27.12 6.35
C LYS A 99 -0.15 27.49 6.95
N SER A 100 -0.23 27.76 8.25
CA SER A 100 -1.43 28.23 9.01
C SER A 100 -2.74 28.30 8.21
N ASN A 101 -3.42 27.16 8.08
CA ASN A 101 -4.71 27.01 7.38
C ASN A 101 -4.69 27.21 5.85
N ARG A 102 -3.55 26.98 5.20
CA ARG A 102 -3.36 26.99 3.76
C ARG A 102 -2.51 25.80 3.34
N VAL A 103 -2.98 25.08 2.34
CA VAL A 103 -2.32 23.93 1.74
C VAL A 103 -2.03 24.27 0.28
N GLN A 104 -0.75 24.22 -0.11
CA GLN A 104 -0.34 24.41 -1.48
C GLN A 104 -0.01 23.05 -2.08
N CYS A 105 -0.62 22.77 -3.22
CA CYS A 105 -0.42 21.55 -3.97
C CYS A 105 0.18 21.86 -5.34
N GLU A 106 1.05 20.99 -5.81
CA GLU A 106 1.60 21.01 -7.16
C GLU A 106 0.98 19.86 -7.95
N ILE A 107 0.45 20.17 -9.13
CA ILE A 107 -0.26 19.23 -10.00
C ILE A 107 0.78 18.40 -10.74
N ILE A 108 0.70 17.08 -10.56
CA ILE A 108 1.57 16.11 -11.25
C ILE A 108 0.89 15.53 -12.49
N GLU A 109 -0.44 15.43 -12.48
CA GLU A 109 -1.22 14.82 -13.55
C GLU A 109 -2.62 15.44 -13.63
N ARG A 110 -3.10 15.67 -14.86
CA ARG A 110 -4.46 16.15 -15.13
C ARG A 110 -5.23 15.04 -15.85
N LEU A 111 -6.31 14.59 -15.23
CA LEU A 111 -7.16 13.50 -15.73
C LEU A 111 -8.50 14.05 -16.25
N ASP A 112 -9.05 15.06 -15.57
CA ASP A 112 -10.22 15.84 -15.97
C ASP A 112 -10.09 17.28 -15.43
N VAL A 113 -11.12 18.08 -15.63
CA VAL A 113 -11.25 19.46 -15.20
C VAL A 113 -11.79 19.53 -13.78
N ILE A 114 -11.19 20.36 -12.94
CA ILE A 114 -11.79 20.76 -11.66
C ILE A 114 -13.01 21.64 -11.95
N ARG A 115 -14.21 21.11 -11.71
CA ARG A 115 -15.48 21.83 -11.94
C ARG A 115 -15.87 22.71 -10.76
N THR A 116 -15.24 22.48 -9.60
CA THR A 116 -15.40 23.29 -8.40
C THR A 116 -14.81 24.69 -8.58
N ARG A 117 -15.59 25.72 -8.24
CA ARG A 117 -15.14 27.12 -8.30
C ARG A 117 -14.32 27.50 -7.08
N PRO A 118 -13.38 28.47 -7.19
CA PRO A 118 -12.77 29.07 -6.00
C PRO A 118 -13.82 29.58 -5.01
N GLY A 119 -13.62 29.31 -3.73
CA GLY A 119 -14.55 29.56 -2.62
C GLY A 119 -15.46 28.37 -2.28
N SER A 120 -15.53 27.34 -3.13
CA SER A 120 -16.29 26.12 -2.86
C SER A 120 -15.43 25.00 -2.28
N GLU A 121 -16.06 24.05 -1.61
CA GLU A 121 -15.38 22.88 -1.06
C GLU A 121 -15.07 21.84 -2.14
N LEU A 122 -13.95 21.16 -2.00
CA LEU A 122 -13.57 19.99 -2.78
C LEU A 122 -13.11 18.87 -1.86
N VAL A 123 -13.10 17.66 -2.41
CA VAL A 123 -12.67 16.44 -1.72
C VAL A 123 -11.28 16.06 -2.22
N CYS A 124 -10.35 15.94 -1.29
CA CYS A 124 -9.00 15.45 -1.51
C CYS A 124 -8.89 14.03 -0.97
N VAL A 125 -8.56 13.05 -1.82
CA VAL A 125 -8.42 11.64 -1.49
C VAL A 125 -6.94 11.23 -1.55
N PHE A 126 -6.48 10.45 -0.59
CA PHE A 126 -5.09 10.00 -0.47
C PHE A 126 -5.03 8.55 0.00
N ALA A 127 -3.84 7.95 0.04
CA ALA A 127 -3.69 6.56 0.49
C ALA A 127 -4.14 6.43 1.97
N PRO A 128 -4.88 5.36 2.36
CA PRO A 128 -5.40 5.25 3.72
C PRO A 128 -4.32 5.37 4.81
N MET A 129 -4.55 6.26 5.78
CA MET A 129 -3.67 6.51 6.92
C MET A 129 -4.36 6.14 8.24
N LYS A 130 -3.57 5.62 9.19
CA LYS A 130 -4.04 5.36 10.56
C LYS A 130 -3.93 6.65 11.39
N THR A 131 -5.00 6.99 12.11
CA THR A 131 -5.07 8.08 13.08
C THR A 131 -5.53 7.53 14.43
N ARG A 132 -5.58 8.37 15.47
CA ARG A 132 -6.10 7.99 16.78
C ARG A 132 -7.56 7.55 16.74
N ASN A 133 -8.36 8.13 15.83
CA ASN A 133 -9.81 7.91 15.74
C ASN A 133 -10.18 6.90 14.63
N GLY A 134 -9.21 6.14 14.10
CA GLY A 134 -9.44 5.16 13.04
C GLY A 134 -8.66 5.45 11.77
N ARG A 135 -9.10 4.86 10.65
CA ARG A 135 -8.50 5.09 9.33
C ARG A 135 -9.22 6.22 8.61
N ILE A 136 -8.48 7.03 7.90
CA ILE A 136 -8.98 8.06 7.00
C ILE A 136 -8.23 7.96 5.68
N ASN A 137 -8.82 8.46 4.62
CA ASN A 137 -8.16 8.55 3.33
C ASN A 137 -8.65 9.75 2.51
N SER A 138 -9.39 10.66 3.14
CA SER A 138 -9.88 11.87 2.50
C SER A 138 -9.97 13.02 3.49
N PHE A 139 -9.89 14.24 2.96
CA PHE A 139 -10.25 15.45 3.67
C PHE A 139 -10.97 16.42 2.74
N THR A 140 -11.88 17.23 3.28
CA THR A 140 -12.51 18.33 2.55
C THR A 140 -11.73 19.62 2.78
N ALA A 141 -11.59 20.43 1.74
CA ALA A 141 -10.95 21.74 1.85
C ALA A 141 -11.58 22.72 0.85
N THR A 142 -11.60 24.00 1.20
CA THR A 142 -12.08 25.06 0.30
C THR A 142 -11.02 25.39 -0.74
N LEU A 143 -11.38 25.39 -2.02
CA LEU A 143 -10.49 25.81 -3.11
C LEU A 143 -10.28 27.32 -3.03
N THR A 144 -9.07 27.79 -2.82
CA THR A 144 -8.73 29.23 -2.83
C THR A 144 -8.27 29.70 -4.20
N GLU A 145 -7.47 28.88 -4.88
CA GLU A 145 -6.89 29.19 -6.19
C GLU A 145 -6.92 27.92 -7.05
N SER A 146 -7.62 28.00 -8.18
CA SER A 146 -7.73 26.91 -9.17
C SER A 146 -6.53 26.88 -10.10
N ASP A 147 -6.40 25.81 -10.86
CA ASP A 147 -5.41 25.65 -11.93
C ASP A 147 -5.68 26.56 -13.14
N ARG A 148 -6.90 27.11 -13.26
CA ARG A 148 -7.33 27.97 -14.36
C ARG A 148 -7.23 29.46 -14.06
N ASP A 149 -7.55 29.84 -12.82
CA ASP A 149 -7.63 31.25 -12.40
C ASP A 149 -6.40 31.67 -11.57
N GLY A 150 -5.51 30.73 -11.27
CA GLY A 150 -4.33 30.95 -10.47
C GLY A 150 -3.19 31.65 -11.19
N ARG A 151 -2.29 32.27 -10.41
CA ARG A 151 -1.03 32.85 -10.88
C ARG A 151 -0.11 31.81 -11.53
N ARG A 152 -0.37 30.53 -11.29
CA ARG A 152 0.44 29.37 -11.69
C ARG A 152 -0.47 28.19 -12.03
N ALA A 153 -0.58 27.85 -13.31
CA ALA A 153 -1.47 26.80 -13.79
C ALA A 153 -1.08 25.38 -13.32
N ASP A 154 0.14 25.19 -12.82
CA ASP A 154 0.68 23.97 -12.23
C ASP A 154 0.31 23.77 -10.76
N ARG A 155 -0.50 24.65 -10.16
CA ARG A 155 -0.71 24.67 -8.71
C ARG A 155 -2.16 24.81 -8.32
N LEU A 156 -2.47 24.25 -7.16
CA LEU A 156 -3.70 24.48 -6.44
C LEU A 156 -3.40 25.06 -5.07
N VAL A 157 -4.24 25.98 -4.63
CA VAL A 157 -4.21 26.48 -3.26
C VAL A 157 -5.52 26.16 -2.60
N LEU A 158 -5.45 25.46 -1.48
CA LEU A 158 -6.57 25.10 -0.65
C LEU A 158 -6.48 25.84 0.69
N ALA A 159 -7.63 26.14 1.27
CA ALA A 159 -7.71 26.39 2.70
C ALA A 159 -7.32 25.12 3.49
N GLY A 160 -7.12 25.26 4.79
CA GLY A 160 -6.88 24.10 5.64
C GLY A 160 -8.08 23.15 5.64
N PRO A 161 -7.87 21.87 5.99
CA PRO A 161 -8.94 20.90 5.90
C PRO A 161 -10.05 21.14 6.93
N ASN A 162 -11.30 21.01 6.48
CA ASN A 162 -12.50 21.21 7.30
C ASN A 162 -12.94 19.91 7.97
N ASP A 163 -12.97 18.81 7.22
CA ASP A 163 -13.35 17.49 7.73
C ASP A 163 -12.47 16.36 7.18
N TYR A 164 -12.49 15.21 7.86
CA TYR A 164 -11.73 14.01 7.50
C TYR A 164 -12.64 12.79 7.50
N ALA A 165 -12.66 12.08 6.37
CA ALA A 165 -13.48 10.89 6.19
C ALA A 165 -12.66 9.71 5.66
N LEU A 166 -13.26 8.53 5.77
CA LEU A 166 -12.84 7.33 5.06
C LEU A 166 -13.80 7.10 3.90
N ILE A 167 -13.42 7.52 2.69
CA ILE A 167 -14.12 7.22 1.45
C ILE A 167 -13.66 5.84 0.96
N PRO A 168 -14.52 4.81 0.98
CA PRO A 168 -14.15 3.49 0.49
C PRO A 168 -13.95 3.55 -1.03
N ARG A 169 -12.71 3.41 -1.50
CA ARG A 169 -12.38 3.41 -2.94
C ARG A 169 -12.99 2.24 -3.73
N ARG A 170 -13.64 1.28 -3.07
CA ARG A 170 -14.12 0.04 -3.67
C ARG A 170 -15.45 -0.33 -3.05
N LYS A 171 -16.47 -0.53 -3.89
CA LYS A 171 -17.79 -1.04 -3.49
C LYS A 171 -17.72 -2.44 -2.87
N HIS A 172 -16.80 -3.29 -3.37
CA HIS A 172 -16.67 -4.68 -2.93
C HIS A 172 -15.36 -4.93 -2.19
N GLN A 173 -15.44 -5.67 -1.07
CA GLN A 173 -14.26 -6.11 -0.33
C GLN A 173 -13.57 -7.26 -1.07
N ARG A 174 -12.26 -7.12 -1.28
CA ARG A 174 -11.44 -8.18 -1.89
C ARG A 174 -11.00 -9.19 -0.83
N LYS A 175 -11.27 -10.46 -1.07
CA LYS A 175 -10.72 -11.58 -0.30
C LYS A 175 -9.41 -12.03 -0.96
N ARG A 176 -8.34 -12.14 -0.17
CA ARG A 176 -7.10 -12.76 -0.63
C ARG A 176 -7.32 -14.26 -0.73
N VAL A 177 -6.82 -14.86 -1.80
CA VAL A 177 -6.88 -16.31 -1.97
C VAL A 177 -5.70 -16.90 -1.20
N ALA A 178 -5.98 -17.54 -0.07
CA ALA A 178 -4.96 -18.17 0.77
C ALA A 178 -4.49 -19.49 0.18
N ASP A 179 -5.41 -20.26 -0.40
CA ASP A 179 -5.13 -21.57 -0.96
C ASP A 179 -5.57 -21.60 -2.43
N GLN A 180 -4.59 -21.78 -3.31
CA GLN A 180 -4.80 -21.81 -4.76
C GLN A 180 -5.50 -23.10 -5.21
N GLN A 181 -5.44 -24.18 -4.41
CA GLN A 181 -5.99 -25.48 -4.80
C GLN A 181 -7.51 -25.47 -4.99
N PHE A 182 -8.21 -24.53 -4.34
CA PHE A 182 -9.67 -24.42 -4.38
C PHE A 182 -10.20 -23.47 -5.45
N ILE A 183 -9.33 -22.90 -6.28
CA ILE A 183 -9.71 -21.95 -7.31
C ILE A 183 -9.01 -22.29 -8.62
N ARG A 184 -9.79 -22.29 -9.70
CA ARG A 184 -9.25 -22.40 -11.06
C ARG A 184 -9.83 -21.29 -11.92
N VAL A 185 -9.02 -20.80 -12.84
CA VAL A 185 -9.43 -19.73 -13.75
C VAL A 185 -9.07 -20.14 -15.16
N LYS A 186 -10.01 -19.97 -16.08
CA LYS A 186 -9.78 -19.93 -17.52
C LYS A 186 -10.09 -18.52 -17.99
N LEU A 187 -9.21 -17.93 -18.79
CA LEU A 187 -9.36 -16.57 -19.31
C LEU A 187 -9.08 -16.52 -20.81
N TRP A 188 -9.96 -15.80 -21.51
CA TRP A 188 -9.84 -15.46 -22.92
C TRP A 188 -9.89 -13.94 -23.07
N THR A 189 -8.91 -13.35 -23.73
CA THR A 189 -8.91 -11.96 -24.20
C THR A 189 -9.81 -11.84 -25.42
N ALA A 190 -11.12 -11.87 -25.19
CA ALA A 190 -12.14 -11.82 -26.21
C ALA A 190 -13.37 -11.08 -25.68
N SER A 191 -14.08 -10.39 -26.58
CA SER A 191 -15.34 -9.76 -26.25
C SER A 191 -16.48 -10.80 -26.31
N PRO A 192 -17.27 -10.97 -25.24
CA PRO A 192 -18.42 -11.89 -25.26
C PRO A 192 -19.49 -11.51 -26.30
N ARG A 193 -19.54 -10.25 -26.76
CA ARG A 193 -20.54 -9.77 -27.75
C ARG A 193 -20.16 -10.07 -29.19
N THR A 194 -18.87 -10.04 -29.49
CA THR A 194 -18.37 -10.06 -30.88
C THR A 194 -17.55 -11.29 -31.19
N SER A 195 -17.11 -12.04 -30.18
CA SER A 195 -16.35 -13.27 -30.36
C SER A 195 -17.26 -14.41 -30.78
N GLU A 196 -16.84 -15.16 -31.79
CA GLU A 196 -17.51 -16.40 -32.23
C GLU A 196 -17.02 -17.64 -31.47
N LEU A 197 -16.09 -17.47 -30.53
CA LEU A 197 -15.53 -18.58 -29.74
C LEU A 197 -16.60 -19.28 -28.89
N ALA A 198 -16.68 -20.60 -29.02
CA ALA A 198 -17.40 -21.46 -28.09
C ALA A 198 -16.57 -21.62 -26.80
N PHE A 199 -16.70 -20.66 -25.87
CA PHE A 199 -15.82 -20.57 -24.69
C PHE A 199 -15.82 -21.81 -23.79
N GLU A 200 -16.91 -22.58 -23.76
CA GLU A 200 -17.01 -23.79 -22.95
C GLU A 200 -15.98 -24.86 -23.35
N ASP A 201 -15.75 -24.97 -24.66
CA ASP A 201 -14.88 -25.97 -25.28
C ASP A 201 -13.53 -25.39 -25.73
N ALA A 202 -13.43 -24.07 -25.88
CA ALA A 202 -12.21 -23.41 -26.32
C ALA A 202 -11.07 -23.54 -25.29
N ALA A 203 -9.83 -23.67 -25.78
CA ALA A 203 -8.65 -23.59 -24.92
C ALA A 203 -8.46 -22.16 -24.38
N PRO A 204 -8.19 -21.97 -23.08
CA PRO A 204 -7.93 -20.65 -22.52
C PRO A 204 -6.54 -20.13 -22.94
N GLN A 205 -6.43 -18.82 -23.10
CA GLN A 205 -5.12 -18.18 -23.31
C GLN A 205 -4.35 -18.09 -22.00
N ILE A 206 -5.05 -17.82 -20.89
CA ILE A 206 -4.46 -17.80 -19.56
C ILE A 206 -5.26 -18.72 -18.63
N GLY A 207 -4.57 -19.72 -18.08
CA GLY A 207 -5.09 -20.60 -17.05
C GLY A 207 -4.42 -20.37 -15.69
N VAL A 208 -5.19 -20.58 -14.62
CA VAL A 208 -4.67 -20.76 -13.25
C VAL A 208 -5.21 -22.06 -12.72
N ASN A 209 -4.32 -23.00 -12.36
CA ASN A 209 -4.68 -24.35 -11.91
C ASN A 209 -5.69 -25.04 -12.83
N SER A 210 -5.65 -24.71 -14.13
CA SER A 210 -6.53 -25.28 -15.13
C SER A 210 -5.94 -26.61 -15.57
N PHE A 211 -6.72 -27.69 -15.47
CA PHE A 211 -6.34 -28.98 -16.05
C PHE A 211 -6.51 -29.01 -17.57
N ALA A 212 -7.03 -27.94 -18.18
CA ALA A 212 -7.30 -27.89 -19.61
C ALA A 212 -6.05 -27.65 -20.46
N SER A 213 -4.90 -27.40 -19.85
CA SER A 213 -3.66 -27.11 -20.55
C SER A 213 -2.60 -28.14 -20.16
N ASP A 214 -2.19 -28.97 -21.13
CA ASP A 214 -0.97 -29.79 -21.09
C ASP A 214 0.32 -28.93 -20.99
N GLU A 215 0.16 -27.62 -20.77
CA GLU A 215 1.24 -26.66 -20.59
C GLU A 215 1.55 -26.49 -19.10
N PRO A 216 2.64 -27.12 -18.59
CA PRO A 216 3.06 -26.97 -17.20
C PRO A 216 3.36 -25.51 -16.82
N GLU A 217 3.52 -24.64 -17.83
CA GLU A 217 3.84 -23.22 -17.68
C GLU A 217 2.71 -22.41 -17.05
N GLN A 218 1.46 -22.82 -17.24
CA GLN A 218 0.30 -22.13 -16.68
C GLN A 218 0.12 -22.42 -15.18
N SER A 219 0.78 -23.46 -14.65
CA SER A 219 0.74 -23.82 -13.22
C SER A 219 1.40 -22.76 -12.32
N ALA A 220 2.27 -21.93 -12.88
CA ALA A 220 2.94 -20.86 -12.15
C ALA A 220 2.05 -19.62 -11.93
N ASN A 221 0.96 -19.51 -12.69
CA ASN A 221 -0.01 -18.43 -12.55
C ASN A 221 -0.81 -18.60 -11.25
N ALA A 222 -1.30 -17.51 -10.68
CA ALA A 222 -2.02 -17.55 -9.40
C ALA A 222 -3.10 -16.48 -9.32
N VAL A 223 -4.15 -16.76 -8.55
CA VAL A 223 -5.14 -15.76 -8.16
C VAL A 223 -4.68 -15.04 -6.91
N ILE A 224 -4.49 -13.73 -6.97
CA ILE A 224 -4.02 -12.90 -5.86
C ILE A 224 -5.19 -12.56 -4.92
N ASN A 225 -6.31 -12.13 -5.50
CA ASN A 225 -7.51 -11.72 -4.77
C ASN A 225 -8.76 -11.77 -5.66
N ILE A 226 -9.92 -11.91 -5.03
CA ILE A 226 -11.24 -11.95 -5.70
C ILE A 226 -12.22 -11.09 -4.90
N SER A 227 -13.14 -10.44 -5.60
CA SER A 227 -14.32 -9.74 -5.06
C SER A 227 -15.50 -9.94 -6.00
N ASP A 228 -16.70 -9.54 -5.58
CA ASP A 228 -17.88 -9.64 -6.45
C ASP A 228 -17.76 -8.76 -7.72
N GLY A 229 -16.90 -7.73 -7.70
CA GLY A 229 -16.68 -6.83 -8.84
C GLY A 229 -15.42 -7.12 -9.65
N GLY A 230 -14.66 -8.18 -9.37
CA GLY A 230 -13.44 -8.45 -10.14
C GLY A 230 -12.42 -9.36 -9.47
N LEU A 231 -11.32 -9.61 -10.19
CA LEU A 231 -10.28 -10.54 -9.78
C LEU A 231 -8.88 -10.01 -10.13
N GLY A 232 -7.90 -10.34 -9.29
CA GLY A 232 -6.49 -10.04 -9.54
C GLY A 232 -5.69 -11.32 -9.78
N LEU A 233 -4.96 -11.38 -10.89
CA LEU A 233 -4.08 -12.48 -11.28
C LEU A 233 -2.61 -12.08 -11.20
N SER A 234 -1.77 -13.08 -10.95
CA SER A 234 -0.34 -13.06 -11.22
C SER A 234 -0.11 -14.00 -12.40
N VAL A 235 0.22 -13.43 -13.56
CA VAL A 235 0.37 -14.17 -14.83
C VAL A 235 1.81 -14.09 -15.30
N LEU A 236 2.35 -15.20 -15.82
CA LEU A 236 3.68 -15.24 -16.40
C LEU A 236 3.74 -14.36 -17.65
N ASN A 237 4.74 -13.48 -17.77
CA ASN A 237 4.77 -12.44 -18.80
C ASN A 237 4.63 -12.99 -20.23
N ARG A 238 5.28 -14.12 -20.51
CA ARG A 238 5.25 -14.76 -21.84
C ARG A 238 3.89 -15.35 -22.23
N LEU A 239 2.98 -15.56 -21.28
CA LEU A 239 1.64 -16.09 -21.53
C LEU A 239 0.62 -14.98 -21.80
N ILE A 240 1.02 -13.72 -21.65
CA ILE A 240 0.15 -12.57 -21.89
C ILE A 240 0.20 -12.29 -23.39
N PRO A 241 -0.94 -12.38 -24.11
CA PRO A 241 -0.97 -12.05 -25.53
C PRO A 241 -0.48 -10.62 -25.77
N GLU A 242 0.21 -10.36 -26.88
CA GLU A 242 0.67 -9.00 -27.22
C GLU A 242 -0.49 -8.00 -27.39
N THR A 243 -1.68 -8.52 -27.73
CA THR A 243 -2.92 -7.75 -27.84
C THR A 243 -3.57 -7.43 -26.50
N CYS A 244 -3.03 -7.93 -25.39
CA CYS A 244 -3.57 -7.76 -24.05
C CYS A 244 -3.11 -6.41 -23.46
N ALA A 245 -4.00 -5.43 -23.50
CA ALA A 245 -3.79 -4.10 -22.93
C ALA A 245 -4.85 -3.74 -21.87
N VAL A 246 -4.63 -2.64 -21.15
CA VAL A 246 -5.71 -2.02 -20.35
C VAL A 246 -6.87 -1.71 -21.29
N SER A 247 -8.08 -1.92 -20.79
CA SER A 247 -9.34 -1.86 -21.51
C SER A 247 -9.64 -2.97 -22.52
N THR A 248 -8.82 -4.03 -22.53
CA THR A 248 -9.14 -5.23 -23.32
C THR A 248 -10.30 -5.99 -22.68
N PRO A 249 -11.35 -6.33 -23.44
CA PRO A 249 -12.44 -7.17 -22.95
C PRO A 249 -11.97 -8.61 -22.76
N VAL A 250 -12.48 -9.26 -21.72
CA VAL A 250 -12.15 -10.64 -21.38
C VAL A 250 -13.40 -11.44 -21.05
N VAL A 251 -13.33 -12.74 -21.32
CA VAL A 251 -14.25 -13.77 -20.84
C VAL A 251 -13.51 -14.64 -19.85
N ILE A 252 -14.19 -15.00 -18.75
CA ILE A 252 -13.59 -15.70 -17.62
C ILE A 252 -14.52 -16.82 -17.18
N ASN A 253 -13.97 -18.01 -17.01
CA ASN A 253 -14.61 -19.09 -16.27
C ASN A 253 -13.86 -19.32 -14.96
N LEU A 254 -14.49 -18.93 -13.85
CA LEU A 254 -13.97 -19.09 -12.50
C LEU A 254 -14.58 -20.34 -11.88
N PHE A 255 -13.75 -21.34 -11.61
CA PHE A 255 -14.14 -22.54 -10.89
C PHE A 255 -13.80 -22.40 -9.42
N MET A 256 -14.81 -22.44 -8.55
CA MET A 256 -14.61 -22.40 -7.10
C MET A 256 -15.01 -23.74 -6.48
N PHE A 257 -14.16 -24.27 -5.61
CA PHE A 257 -14.47 -25.51 -4.90
C PHE A 257 -15.61 -25.29 -3.89
N ASN A 258 -16.66 -26.08 -4.02
CA ASN A 258 -17.75 -26.14 -3.07
C ASN A 258 -17.46 -27.24 -2.04
N PHE A 259 -17.14 -26.85 -0.81
CA PHE A 259 -16.80 -27.81 0.26
C PHE A 259 -17.95 -28.76 0.64
N ARG A 260 -19.20 -28.34 0.46
CA ARG A 260 -20.38 -29.17 0.78
C ARG A 260 -20.58 -30.27 -0.26
N GLU A 261 -20.50 -29.91 -1.53
CA GLU A 261 -20.71 -30.82 -2.66
C GLU A 261 -19.44 -31.56 -3.07
N LYS A 262 -18.27 -31.13 -2.56
CA LYS A 262 -16.94 -31.64 -2.91
C LYS A 262 -16.63 -31.57 -4.41
N THR A 263 -17.19 -30.58 -5.09
CA THR A 263 -17.05 -30.36 -6.54
C THR A 263 -16.66 -28.92 -6.83
N PHE A 264 -16.03 -28.69 -7.98
CA PHE A 264 -15.83 -27.33 -8.48
C PHE A 264 -17.09 -26.84 -9.19
N LYS A 265 -17.56 -25.65 -8.81
CA LYS A 265 -18.66 -24.97 -9.50
C LYS A 265 -18.11 -23.92 -10.46
N PRO A 266 -18.52 -23.93 -11.75
CA PRO A 266 -18.15 -22.91 -12.70
C PRO A 266 -18.99 -21.64 -12.49
N TYR A 267 -18.35 -20.49 -12.69
CA TYR A 267 -18.99 -19.18 -12.68
C TYR A 267 -18.42 -18.38 -13.86
N TRP A 268 -19.31 -17.95 -14.76
CA TRP A 268 -18.92 -17.22 -15.96
C TRP A 268 -19.04 -15.72 -15.77
N TYR A 269 -18.00 -15.00 -16.16
CA TYR A 269 -17.92 -13.55 -16.10
C TYR A 269 -17.40 -12.99 -17.43
N ALA A 270 -17.96 -11.85 -17.82
CA ALA A 270 -17.33 -10.95 -18.75
C ALA A 270 -16.69 -9.83 -17.95
N GLY A 271 -15.62 -9.27 -18.47
CA GLY A 271 -14.91 -8.21 -17.79
C GLY A 271 -13.99 -7.42 -18.70
N GLU A 272 -13.22 -6.56 -18.07
CA GLU A 272 -12.25 -5.70 -18.72
C GLU A 272 -10.96 -5.67 -17.91
N ILE A 273 -9.81 -5.68 -18.58
CA ILE A 273 -8.51 -5.51 -17.93
C ILE A 273 -8.36 -4.06 -17.50
N ARG A 274 -8.26 -3.82 -16.20
CA ARG A 274 -8.13 -2.46 -15.62
C ARG A 274 -6.69 -2.08 -15.31
N THR A 275 -5.86 -3.07 -14.98
CA THR A 275 -4.45 -2.82 -14.63
C THR A 275 -3.56 -3.95 -15.15
N LEU A 276 -2.41 -3.59 -15.70
CA LEU A 276 -1.28 -4.48 -15.98
C LEU A 276 -0.06 -3.86 -15.32
N GLU A 277 0.32 -4.37 -14.16
CA GLU A 277 1.44 -3.86 -13.36
C GLU A 277 2.55 -4.89 -13.30
N GLU A 278 3.80 -4.45 -13.21
CA GLU A 278 4.91 -5.36 -12.95
C GLU A 278 4.72 -6.05 -11.59
N GLY A 279 4.78 -7.38 -11.61
CA GLY A 279 4.61 -8.22 -10.44
C GLY A 279 5.95 -8.66 -9.84
N ARG A 280 6.01 -9.93 -9.41
CA ARG A 280 7.28 -10.57 -9.07
C ARG A 280 8.09 -10.81 -10.36
N PRO A 281 9.43 -11.00 -10.31
CA PRO A 281 10.25 -11.19 -11.50
C PRO A 281 9.69 -12.24 -12.47
N GLY A 282 9.44 -11.83 -13.71
CA GLY A 282 8.85 -12.67 -14.77
C GLY A 282 7.33 -12.75 -14.78
N PHE A 283 6.63 -12.02 -13.90
CA PHE A 283 5.17 -12.02 -13.80
C PHE A 283 4.59 -10.62 -13.86
N THR A 284 3.39 -10.54 -14.43
CA THR A 284 2.57 -9.33 -14.47
C THR A 284 1.39 -9.54 -13.54
N ARG A 285 1.09 -8.50 -12.76
CA ARG A 285 -0.13 -8.40 -11.97
C ARG A 285 -1.24 -7.84 -12.85
N MET A 286 -2.17 -8.70 -13.22
CA MET A 286 -3.34 -8.34 -14.03
C MET A 286 -4.55 -8.13 -13.13
N GLY A 287 -5.17 -6.96 -13.19
CA GLY A 287 -6.40 -6.64 -12.47
C GLY A 287 -7.56 -6.57 -13.45
N ILE A 288 -8.61 -7.32 -13.17
CA ILE A 288 -9.77 -7.46 -14.04
C ILE A 288 -11.01 -7.03 -13.27
N GLU A 289 -11.85 -6.20 -13.89
CA GLU A 289 -13.16 -5.80 -13.40
C GLU A 289 -14.25 -6.62 -14.09
N PHE A 290 -15.24 -7.08 -13.33
CA PHE A 290 -16.39 -7.81 -13.89
C PHE A 290 -17.45 -6.82 -14.35
N THR A 291 -17.90 -6.98 -15.58
CA THR A 291 -18.93 -6.15 -16.20
C THR A 291 -20.25 -6.89 -16.32
N ALA A 292 -20.21 -8.20 -16.56
CA ALA A 292 -21.40 -9.05 -16.68
C ALA A 292 -21.13 -10.47 -16.14
N THR A 293 -22.21 -11.21 -15.88
CA THR A 293 -22.15 -12.64 -15.56
C THR A 293 -22.86 -13.44 -16.64
N ALA A 294 -22.62 -14.75 -16.72
CA ALA A 294 -23.42 -15.62 -17.59
C ALA A 294 -23.91 -16.87 -16.87
N GLY A 295 -25.07 -17.34 -17.30
CA GLY A 295 -25.54 -18.70 -17.07
C GLY A 295 -25.26 -19.58 -18.29
N VAL A 296 -25.10 -20.88 -18.07
CA VAL A 296 -25.11 -21.85 -19.16
C VAL A 296 -26.56 -22.21 -19.47
N ASP A 297 -27.02 -21.95 -20.68
CA ASP A 297 -28.31 -22.43 -21.15
C ASP A 297 -28.26 -23.96 -21.30
N ARG A 298 -29.12 -24.65 -20.56
CA ARG A 298 -29.18 -26.12 -20.55
C ARG A 298 -29.64 -26.71 -21.88
N ASN A 299 -30.37 -25.94 -22.69
CA ASN A 299 -30.93 -26.44 -23.93
C ASN A 299 -29.95 -26.27 -25.10
N THR A 300 -29.20 -25.16 -25.12
CA THR A 300 -28.30 -24.83 -26.23
C THR A 300 -26.82 -25.04 -25.88
N GLY A 301 -26.46 -25.16 -24.61
CA GLY A 301 -25.06 -25.19 -24.16
C GLY A 301 -24.33 -23.87 -24.42
N ARG A 302 -25.06 -22.77 -24.65
CA ARG A 302 -24.47 -21.45 -24.89
C ARG A 302 -24.50 -20.62 -23.60
N LEU A 303 -23.60 -19.66 -23.54
CA LEU A 303 -23.56 -18.69 -22.44
C LEU A 303 -24.59 -17.59 -22.68
N ASP A 304 -25.56 -17.52 -21.76
CA ASP A 304 -26.52 -16.42 -21.68
C ASP A 304 -26.00 -15.36 -20.72
N TRP A 305 -25.53 -14.27 -21.30
CA TRP A 305 -24.95 -13.15 -20.57
C TRP A 305 -26.01 -12.23 -19.98
N ILE A 306 -25.84 -11.89 -18.71
CA ILE A 306 -26.71 -11.05 -17.90
C ILE A 306 -25.96 -9.74 -17.61
N ASN A 307 -26.58 -8.60 -17.93
CA ASN A 307 -26.02 -7.25 -17.80
C ASN A 307 -24.82 -6.95 -18.73
N LEU A 308 -24.85 -7.50 -19.95
CA LEU A 308 -23.83 -7.20 -20.95
C LEU A 308 -23.91 -5.76 -21.44
#